data_AF-A0A842X4N4-F1
#
_entry.id   AF-A0A842X4N4-F1
#
_cell.length_a   1.000
_cell.length_b   1.000
_cell.length_c   1.000
_cell.angle_alpha   90.00
_cell.angle_beta   90.00
_cell.angle_gamma   90.00
#
_symmetry.space_group_name_H-M   'P 1'
#
loop_
_entity.id
_entity.type
_entity.pdbx_description
1 polymer ?
#
loop_
_entity_poly.entity_id
_entity_poly.type
_entity_poly.pdbx_seq_one_letter_code
_entity_poly.pdbx_strand_id
1 'polypeptide(L)'
;MDDKNVKGIVLVLGASILALLYIGFDSGFAPYVIIAALLLLIVSAKRDAIEERIEPSKKNVQRPGEDSMENREKKLLMYYLLELLDHKKTIDMKEIATDLDISIYTLTDILKFMSKHDIIKVIYPPMRSFPVIRVDDKEKSEAFREKLFLALAKKDLLGNPVKEEFNKEVKEYVEGMKRKRDIQS
;
A
#
# COMPACT_ATOMS: atom_id res chain seq x y z
N MET A 1 21.49 -1.07 -16.23
CA MET A 1 22.42 -0.10 -15.62
C MET A 1 23.77 -0.80 -15.53
N ASP A 2 24.78 -0.31 -16.25
CA ASP A 2 26.10 -0.95 -16.29
C ASP A 2 26.80 -0.87 -14.94
N ASP A 3 27.31 -2.00 -14.46
CA ASP A 3 27.99 -2.19 -13.16
C ASP A 3 29.19 -1.23 -12.95
N LYS A 4 29.74 -0.69 -14.04
CA LYS A 4 30.79 0.34 -14.04
C LYS A 4 30.30 1.70 -13.54
N ASN A 5 29.05 2.06 -13.82
CA ASN A 5 28.47 3.34 -13.41
C ASN A 5 28.14 3.34 -11.92
N VAL A 6 27.71 2.20 -11.37
CA VAL A 6 27.41 2.06 -9.93
C VAL A 6 28.70 2.19 -9.11
N LYS A 7 29.78 1.52 -9.52
CA LYS A 7 31.10 1.63 -8.86
C LYS A 7 31.68 3.05 -8.92
N GLY A 8 31.49 3.76 -10.03
CA GLY A 8 31.89 5.16 -10.16
C GLY A 8 31.17 6.09 -9.19
N ILE A 9 29.86 5.93 -9.02
CA ILE A 9 29.03 6.73 -8.11
C ILE A 9 29.43 6.49 -6.65
N VAL A 10 29.65 5.23 -6.26
CA VAL A 10 30.07 4.88 -4.90
C VAL A 10 31.44 5.49 -4.56
N LEU A 11 32.36 5.51 -5.52
CA LEU A 11 33.71 6.05 -5.33
C LEU A 11 33.71 7.58 -5.19
N VAL A 12 32.87 8.28 -5.97
CA VAL A 12 32.67 9.74 -5.85
C VAL A 12 32.00 10.12 -4.54
N LEU A 13 31.02 9.33 -4.08
CA LEU A 13 30.36 9.54 -2.79
C LEU A 13 31.32 9.30 -1.61
N GLY A 14 32.12 8.23 -1.65
CA GLY A 14 33.13 7.95 -0.63
C GLY A 14 34.18 9.06 -0.52
N ALA A 15 34.67 9.56 -1.65
CA ALA A 15 35.63 10.66 -1.69
C ALA A 15 35.04 11.97 -1.15
N SER A 16 33.77 12.25 -1.46
CA SER A 16 33.06 13.44 -0.97
C SER A 16 32.88 13.42 0.56
N ILE A 17 32.61 12.25 1.14
CA ILE A 17 32.50 12.08 2.60
C ILE A 17 33.86 12.28 3.28
N LEU A 18 34.94 11.72 2.71
CA LEU A 18 36.30 11.92 3.22
C LEU A 18 36.75 13.39 3.14
N ALA A 19 36.40 14.10 2.06
CA ALA A 19 36.68 15.53 1.92
C ALA A 19 35.92 16.37 2.97
N LEU A 20 34.63 16.06 3.22
CA LEU A 20 33.84 16.72 4.25
C LEU A 20 34.36 16.45 5.67
N LEU A 21 34.86 15.24 5.93
CA LEU A 21 35.50 14.89 7.20
C LEU A 21 36.84 15.61 7.39
N TYR A 22 37.61 15.79 6.32
CA TYR A 22 38.89 16.51 6.36
C TYR A 22 38.69 18.02 6.58
N ILE A 23 37.72 18.64 5.91
CA ILE A 23 37.38 20.06 6.07
C ILE A 23 36.74 20.33 7.44
N GLY A 24 35.97 19.37 7.98
CA GLY A 24 35.28 19.49 9.25
C GLY A 24 36.12 19.14 10.50
N PHE A 25 37.34 18.63 10.35
CA PHE A 25 38.13 18.04 11.45
C PHE A 25 38.47 19.01 12.58
N ASP A 26 38.54 20.32 12.29
CA ASP A 26 38.82 21.39 13.27
C ASP A 26 37.55 22.11 13.75
N SER A 27 36.38 21.66 13.28
CA SER A 27 35.09 22.20 13.69
C SER A 27 34.40 21.22 14.64
N GLY A 28 33.78 21.74 15.71
CA GLY A 28 32.96 20.93 16.64
C GLY A 28 31.78 20.18 15.99
N PHE A 29 31.65 20.24 14.66
CA PHE A 29 30.68 19.55 13.83
C PHE A 29 31.12 18.16 13.36
N ALA A 30 32.43 17.85 13.36
CA ALA A 30 32.96 16.53 13.01
C ALA A 30 32.24 15.33 13.67
N PRO A 31 31.94 15.34 14.99
CA PRO A 31 31.22 14.23 15.62
C PRO A 31 29.80 14.03 15.06
N TYR A 32 29.11 15.10 14.67
CA TYR A 32 27.76 15.00 14.10
C TYR A 32 27.77 14.42 12.68
N VAL A 33 28.79 14.75 11.88
CA VAL A 33 28.97 14.18 10.53
C VAL A 33 29.31 12.69 10.61
N ILE A 34 30.14 12.29 11.57
CA ILE A 34 30.44 10.87 11.84
C ILE A 34 29.19 10.12 12.29
N ILE A 35 28.38 10.69 13.20
CA ILE A 35 27.12 10.09 13.65
C ILE A 35 26.13 9.93 12.48
N ALA A 36 26.00 10.95 11.62
CA ALA A 36 25.14 10.87 10.44
C ALA A 36 25.61 9.80 9.45
N ALA A 37 26.92 9.68 9.22
CA ALA A 37 27.50 8.62 8.40
C ALA A 37 27.29 7.23 9.03
N LEU A 38 27.43 7.10 10.35
CA LEU A 38 27.16 5.85 11.08
C LEU A 38 25.69 5.45 11.01
N LEU A 39 24.77 6.41 11.13
CA LEU A 39 23.32 6.17 10.97
C LEU A 39 22.99 5.71 9.55
N LEU A 40 23.58 6.34 8.53
CA LEU A 40 23.42 5.92 7.14
C LEU A 40 24.00 4.51 6.90
N LEU A 41 25.15 4.19 7.47
CA LEU A 41 25.74 2.84 7.40
C LEU A 41 24.88 1.80 8.13
N ILE A 42 24.28 2.12 9.28
CA ILE A 42 23.36 1.22 9.99
C ILE A 42 22.09 0.98 9.17
N VAL A 43 21.54 2.02 8.53
CA VAL A 43 20.36 1.88 7.65
C VAL A 43 20.70 1.07 6.40
N SER A 44 21.89 1.24 5.82
CA SER A 44 22.36 0.44 4.68
C SER A 44 22.61 -1.01 5.07
N ALA A 45 23.29 -1.27 6.20
CA ALA A 45 23.51 -2.61 6.72
C ALA A 45 22.20 -3.31 7.11
N LYS A 46 21.17 -2.56 7.54
CA LYS A 46 19.82 -3.11 7.72
C LYS A 46 19.15 -3.48 6.39
N ARG A 47 19.43 -2.76 5.29
CA ARG A 47 18.98 -3.16 3.95
C ARG A 47 19.70 -4.42 3.47
N ASP A 48 21.01 -4.49 3.62
CA ASP A 48 21.81 -5.65 3.20
C ASP A 48 21.50 -6.89 4.05
N ALA A 49 21.25 -6.73 5.36
CA ALA A 49 20.80 -7.82 6.24
C ALA A 49 19.34 -8.27 5.99
N ILE A 50 18.53 -7.44 5.32
CA ILE A 50 17.21 -7.84 4.80
C ILE A 50 17.37 -8.54 3.45
N GLU A 51 18.34 -8.14 2.62
CA GLU A 51 18.63 -8.79 1.33
C GLU A 51 19.33 -10.16 1.48
N GLU A 52 20.20 -10.38 2.47
CA GLU A 52 20.80 -11.70 2.74
C GLU A 52 19.85 -12.72 3.40
N ARG A 53 18.72 -12.30 3.97
CA ARG A 53 17.66 -13.22 4.45
C ARG A 53 16.67 -13.63 3.36
N ILE A 54 16.86 -13.15 2.13
CA ILE A 54 16.09 -13.53 0.95
C ILE A 54 16.99 -14.43 0.07
N GLU A 55 17.62 -15.44 0.67
CA GLU A 55 17.92 -16.65 -0.08
C GLU A 55 16.60 -17.44 -0.18
N PRO A 56 16.07 -17.70 -1.39
CA PRO A 56 14.79 -18.36 -1.54
C PRO A 56 14.96 -19.82 -1.12
N SER A 57 14.53 -20.16 0.08
CA SER A 57 14.21 -21.54 0.40
C SER A 57 13.11 -21.98 -0.55
N LYS A 58 13.52 -22.64 -1.64
CA LYS A 58 12.67 -23.36 -2.57
C LYS A 58 11.97 -24.50 -1.82
N LYS A 59 10.92 -24.15 -1.09
CA LYS A 59 9.74 -25.00 -0.98
C LYS A 59 8.63 -24.28 -1.75
N ASN A 60 8.54 -24.61 -3.03
CA ASN A 60 7.30 -24.50 -3.79
C ASN A 60 6.24 -25.34 -3.07
N VAL A 61 5.59 -24.75 -2.07
CA VAL A 61 4.22 -25.13 -1.74
C VAL A 61 3.37 -24.12 -2.49
N GLN A 62 3.18 -24.41 -3.76
CA GLN A 62 2.18 -23.79 -4.60
C GLN A 62 0.84 -24.09 -3.91
N ARG A 63 0.36 -23.15 -3.09
CA ARG A 63 -1.01 -23.21 -2.58
C ARG A 63 -1.91 -22.91 -3.78
N PRO A 64 -2.83 -23.80 -4.14
CA PRO A 64 -3.73 -23.56 -5.25
C PRO A 64 -4.70 -22.42 -4.86
N GLY A 65 -4.81 -21.41 -5.74
CA GLY A 65 -5.90 -20.43 -5.71
C GLY A 65 -5.62 -19.10 -5.00
N GLU A 66 -4.38 -18.59 -4.99
CA GLU A 66 -4.15 -17.20 -4.59
C GLU A 66 -4.50 -16.29 -5.78
N ASP A 67 -5.75 -15.83 -5.80
CA ASP A 67 -6.24 -14.83 -6.72
C ASP A 67 -5.49 -13.52 -6.42
N SER A 68 -4.35 -13.32 -7.07
CA SER A 68 -3.40 -12.27 -6.74
C SER A 68 -3.91 -10.92 -7.24
N MET A 69 -4.84 -10.33 -6.50
CA MET A 69 -5.36 -8.99 -6.78
C MET A 69 -4.20 -7.98 -6.82
N GLU A 70 -4.11 -7.21 -7.90
CA GLU A 70 -3.05 -6.23 -8.08
C GLU A 70 -3.13 -5.12 -7.04
N ASN A 71 -2.00 -4.50 -6.69
CA ASN A 71 -1.97 -3.41 -5.70
C ASN A 71 -2.89 -2.23 -6.08
N ARG A 72 -3.06 -1.99 -7.38
CA ARG A 72 -3.98 -0.96 -7.89
C ARG A 72 -5.44 -1.33 -7.64
N GLU A 73 -5.82 -2.57 -7.91
CA GLU A 73 -7.16 -3.10 -7.65
C GLU A 73 -7.50 -3.07 -6.16
N LYS A 74 -6.55 -3.45 -5.28
CA LYS A 74 -6.73 -3.34 -3.83
C LYS A 74 -7.07 -1.92 -3.38
N LYS A 75 -6.41 -0.91 -3.94
CA LYS A 75 -6.67 0.50 -3.64
C LYS A 75 -8.03 0.96 -4.19
N LEU A 76 -8.42 0.53 -5.39
CA LEU A 76 -9.75 0.81 -5.95
C LEU A 76 -10.85 0.20 -5.08
N LEU A 77 -10.66 -1.03 -4.61
CA LEU A 77 -11.58 -1.70 -3.71
C LEU A 77 -11.68 -0.99 -2.35
N MET A 78 -10.55 -0.60 -1.75
CA MET A 78 -10.55 0.20 -0.52
C MET A 78 -11.32 1.51 -0.70
N TYR A 79 -11.13 2.20 -1.83
CA TYR A 79 -11.84 3.44 -2.12
C TYR A 79 -13.35 3.19 -2.21
N TYR A 80 -13.75 2.17 -2.97
CA TYR A 80 -15.15 1.77 -3.15
C TYR A 80 -15.83 1.39 -1.82
N LEU A 81 -15.14 0.64 -0.95
CA LEU A 81 -15.67 0.27 0.36
C LEU A 81 -15.94 1.50 1.24
N LEU A 82 -15.05 2.49 1.22
CA LEU A 82 -15.25 3.72 1.99
C LEU A 82 -16.37 4.59 1.42
N GLU A 83 -16.50 4.65 0.10
CA GLU A 83 -17.62 5.31 -0.56
C GLU A 83 -18.95 4.64 -0.21
N LEU A 84 -19.03 3.32 -0.26
CA LEU A 84 -20.20 2.58 0.18
C LEU A 84 -20.52 2.83 1.65
N LEU A 85 -19.52 2.91 2.53
CA LEU A 85 -19.71 3.13 3.97
C LEU A 85 -20.23 4.54 4.29
N ASP A 86 -19.93 5.50 3.43
CA ASP A 86 -20.43 6.87 3.53
C ASP A 86 -21.94 6.92 3.22
N HIS A 87 -22.39 6.11 2.25
CA HIS A 87 -23.81 5.96 1.91
C HIS A 87 -24.56 5.01 2.84
N LYS A 88 -23.90 3.91 3.26
CA LYS A 88 -24.44 2.87 4.14
C LYS A 88 -23.62 2.86 5.42
N LYS A 89 -24.21 3.37 6.52
CA LYS A 89 -23.58 3.40 7.86
C LYS A 89 -22.88 2.09 8.27
N THR A 90 -23.37 0.96 7.76
CA THR A 90 -22.81 -0.37 7.97
C THR A 90 -22.91 -1.21 6.69
N ILE A 91 -21.95 -2.11 6.50
CA ILE A 91 -21.91 -3.05 5.37
C ILE A 91 -21.66 -4.47 5.89
N ASP A 92 -22.36 -5.46 5.35
CA ASP A 92 -22.09 -6.88 5.65
C ASP A 92 -20.95 -7.39 4.76
N MET A 93 -19.93 -8.00 5.37
CA MET A 93 -18.78 -8.53 4.63
C MET A 93 -19.19 -9.63 3.64
N LYS A 94 -20.19 -10.45 3.96
CA LYS A 94 -20.66 -11.53 3.08
C LYS A 94 -21.31 -10.98 1.82
N GLU A 95 -22.12 -9.94 1.98
CA GLU A 95 -22.80 -9.26 0.87
C GLU A 95 -21.76 -8.73 -0.12
N ILE A 96 -20.73 -8.02 0.36
CA ILE A 96 -19.67 -7.50 -0.52
C ILE A 96 -18.86 -8.59 -1.19
N ALA A 97 -18.44 -9.62 -0.45
CA ALA A 97 -17.67 -10.73 -1.00
C ALA A 97 -18.45 -11.43 -2.13
N THR A 98 -19.77 -11.56 -1.96
CA THR A 98 -20.67 -12.18 -2.94
C THR A 98 -20.98 -11.24 -4.11
N ASP A 99 -21.24 -9.96 -3.84
CA ASP A 99 -21.61 -8.96 -4.85
C ASP A 99 -20.46 -8.64 -5.81
N LEU A 100 -19.22 -8.73 -5.33
CA LEU A 100 -18.01 -8.45 -6.10
C LEU A 100 -17.29 -9.72 -6.55
N ASP A 101 -17.77 -10.90 -6.16
CA ASP A 101 -17.13 -12.19 -6.42
C ASP A 101 -15.65 -12.21 -5.97
N ILE A 102 -15.42 -11.73 -4.74
CA ILE A 102 -14.08 -11.64 -4.13
C ILE A 102 -13.97 -12.64 -3.00
N SER A 103 -12.83 -13.32 -2.92
CA SER A 103 -12.57 -14.24 -1.81
C SER A 103 -12.67 -13.52 -0.45
N ILE A 104 -13.30 -14.20 0.52
CA ILE A 104 -13.40 -13.72 1.91
C ILE A 104 -12.00 -13.43 2.49
N TYR A 105 -10.98 -14.19 2.08
CA TYR A 105 -9.60 -13.99 2.52
C TYR A 105 -9.03 -12.65 2.03
N THR A 106 -9.14 -12.36 0.73
CA THR A 106 -8.68 -11.09 0.15
C THR A 106 -9.38 -9.90 0.80
N LEU A 107 -10.70 -10.01 1.00
CA LEU A 107 -11.47 -8.97 1.67
C LEU A 107 -11.06 -8.80 3.14
N THR A 108 -10.79 -9.90 3.85
CA THR A 108 -10.31 -9.86 5.25
C THR A 108 -8.99 -9.10 5.38
N ASP A 109 -8.03 -9.35 4.48
CA ASP A 109 -6.72 -8.69 4.52
C ASP A 109 -6.85 -7.18 4.31
N ILE A 110 -7.70 -6.76 3.37
CA ILE A 110 -7.98 -5.35 3.11
C ILE A 110 -8.65 -4.69 4.33
N LEU A 111 -9.66 -5.34 4.91
CA LEU A 111 -10.35 -4.80 6.08
C LEU A 111 -9.44 -4.73 7.30
N LYS A 112 -8.57 -5.73 7.50
CA LYS A 112 -7.58 -5.73 8.58
C LYS A 112 -6.58 -4.58 8.42
N PHE A 113 -6.14 -4.31 7.20
CA PHE A 113 -5.30 -3.15 6.91
C PHE A 113 -6.00 -1.85 7.30
N MET A 114 -7.23 -1.61 6.83
CA MET A 114 -7.97 -0.38 7.11
C MET A 114 -8.32 -0.24 8.60
N SER A 115 -8.63 -1.35 9.29
CA SER A 115 -8.90 -1.39 10.72
C SER A 115 -7.67 -1.07 11.57
N LYS A 116 -6.49 -1.55 11.17
CA LYS A 116 -5.21 -1.23 11.84
C LYS A 116 -4.87 0.26 11.80
N HIS A 117 -5.41 0.99 10.83
CA HIS A 117 -5.23 2.43 10.67
C HIS A 117 -6.38 3.27 11.25
N ASP A 118 -7.27 2.65 12.05
CA ASP A 118 -8.44 3.27 12.67
C ASP A 118 -9.39 3.93 11.66
N ILE A 119 -9.43 3.44 10.42
CA ILE A 119 -10.31 3.97 9.37
C ILE A 119 -11.69 3.34 9.51
N ILE A 120 -11.73 2.04 9.73
CA ILE A 120 -12.94 1.24 9.86
C ILE A 120 -12.90 0.40 11.13
N LYS A 121 -14.08 0.00 11.58
CA LYS A 121 -14.25 -1.00 12.63
C LYS A 121 -14.98 -2.21 12.08
N VAL A 122 -14.38 -3.38 12.32
CA VAL A 122 -14.97 -4.69 12.00
C VAL A 122 -15.66 -5.20 13.26
N ILE A 123 -16.97 -5.39 13.21
CA ILE A 123 -17.81 -5.85 14.32
C ILE A 123 -18.24 -7.29 14.04
N TYR A 124 -18.16 -8.15 15.05
CA TYR A 124 -18.64 -9.54 14.98
C TYR A 124 -19.93 -9.68 15.79
N PRO A 125 -21.12 -9.60 15.17
CA PRO A 125 -22.37 -9.77 15.88
C PRO A 125 -22.51 -11.22 16.37
N PRO A 126 -23.00 -11.46 17.59
CA PRO A 126 -23.03 -12.80 18.20
C PRO A 126 -23.88 -13.85 17.45
N MET A 127 -24.80 -13.41 16.58
CA MET A 127 -25.67 -14.28 15.79
C MET A 127 -25.36 -14.27 14.29
N ARG A 128 -24.24 -13.68 13.87
CA ARG A 128 -23.83 -13.65 12.45
C ARG A 128 -22.50 -14.37 12.25
N SER A 129 -22.44 -15.18 11.20
CA SER A 129 -21.22 -15.87 10.77
C SER A 129 -20.20 -14.92 10.12
N PHE A 130 -20.64 -13.73 9.70
CA PHE A 130 -19.81 -12.75 9.01
C PHE A 130 -19.83 -11.40 9.75
N PRO A 131 -18.71 -10.67 9.74
CA PRO A 131 -18.63 -9.39 10.40
C PRO A 131 -19.34 -8.30 9.60
N VAL A 132 -19.72 -7.25 10.33
CA VAL A 132 -20.26 -6.01 9.80
C VAL A 132 -19.19 -4.93 9.91
N ILE A 133 -19.05 -4.14 8.86
CA ILE A 133 -18.05 -3.09 8.72
C ILE A 133 -18.73 -1.75 8.94
N ARG A 134 -18.09 -0.86 9.70
CA ARG A 134 -18.50 0.55 9.84
C ARG A 134 -17.29 1.47 9.79
N VAL A 135 -17.49 2.76 9.50
CA VAL A 135 -16.45 3.78 9.71
C VAL A 135 -16.17 3.91 11.20
N ASP A 136 -14.89 3.94 11.58
CA ASP A 136 -14.49 4.20 12.98
C ASP A 136 -14.31 5.70 13.21
N ASP A 137 -13.54 6.35 12.33
CA ASP A 137 -13.27 7.78 12.34
C ASP A 137 -13.55 8.39 10.96
N LYS A 138 -14.49 9.35 10.92
CA LYS A 138 -14.96 9.98 9.68
C LYS A 138 -13.88 10.85 9.04
N GLU A 139 -13.14 11.62 9.83
CA GLU A 139 -12.09 12.51 9.30
C GLU A 139 -10.93 11.69 8.73
N LYS A 140 -10.53 10.62 9.43
CA LYS A 140 -9.51 9.69 8.92
C LYS A 140 -9.96 8.96 7.66
N SER A 141 -11.24 8.57 7.60
CA SER A 141 -11.84 7.96 6.41
C SER A 141 -11.80 8.90 5.20
N GLU A 142 -12.22 10.15 5.37
CA GLU A 142 -12.18 11.16 4.31
C GLU A 142 -10.75 11.45 3.85
N ALA A 143 -9.82 11.65 4.78
CA ALA A 143 -8.41 11.87 4.45
C ALA A 143 -7.78 10.66 3.75
N PHE A 144 -8.17 9.44 4.12
CA PHE A 144 -7.68 8.23 3.45
C PHE A 144 -8.28 8.06 2.06
N ARG A 145 -9.56 8.36 1.85
CA ARG A 145 -10.18 8.41 0.51
C ARG A 145 -9.48 9.42 -0.38
N GLU A 146 -9.15 10.60 0.13
CA GLU A 146 -8.40 11.60 -0.63
C GLU A 146 -7.00 11.09 -1.01
N LYS A 147 -6.28 10.45 -0.08
CA LYS A 147 -4.98 9.82 -0.38
C LYS A 147 -5.09 8.73 -1.45
N LEU A 148 -6.14 7.90 -1.39
CA LEU A 148 -6.41 6.88 -2.41
C LEU A 148 -6.71 7.51 -3.76
N PHE A 149 -7.55 8.55 -3.79
CA PHE A 149 -7.84 9.33 -4.99
C PHE A 149 -6.54 9.89 -5.60
N LEU A 150 -5.71 10.58 -4.82
CA LEU A 150 -4.44 11.14 -5.30
C LEU A 150 -3.45 10.07 -5.78
N ALA A 151 -3.47 8.88 -5.17
CA ALA A 151 -2.59 7.78 -5.55
C ALA A 151 -3.06 7.01 -6.80
N LEU A 152 -4.34 7.06 -7.12
CA LEU A 152 -4.96 6.33 -8.23
C LEU A 152 -5.27 7.22 -9.44
N ALA A 153 -5.60 8.48 -9.21
CA ALA A 153 -5.85 9.46 -10.24
C ALA A 153 -4.63 9.57 -11.17
N LYS A 154 -4.88 9.54 -12.47
CA LYS A 154 -3.83 9.78 -13.47
C LYS A 154 -3.29 11.19 -13.25
N LYS A 155 -1.99 11.29 -13.00
CA LYS A 155 -1.29 12.57 -12.75
C LYS A 155 -1.40 13.56 -13.90
N ASP A 156 -1.75 13.07 -15.09
CA ASP A 156 -1.80 13.83 -16.34
C ASP A 156 -3.08 14.65 -16.51
N LEU A 157 -4.04 14.54 -15.58
CA LEU A 157 -5.31 15.25 -15.63
C LEU A 157 -5.36 16.25 -14.46
N LEU A 158 -5.69 17.51 -14.75
CA LEU A 158 -5.86 18.58 -13.75
C LEU A 158 -7.35 18.93 -13.58
N GLY A 159 -7.85 19.00 -12.34
CA GLY A 159 -9.16 19.58 -11.99
C GLY A 159 -10.36 18.60 -11.87
N ASN A 160 -11.58 19.11 -12.07
CA ASN A 160 -12.83 18.34 -12.05
C ASN A 160 -12.90 17.15 -13.04
N PRO A 161 -12.29 17.19 -14.24
CA PRO A 161 -12.27 16.05 -15.17
C PRO A 161 -11.63 14.80 -14.54
N VAL A 162 -10.67 14.99 -13.63
CA VAL A 162 -9.97 13.92 -12.92
C VAL A 162 -10.92 13.11 -12.05
N LYS A 163 -11.83 13.81 -11.34
CA LYS A 163 -12.80 13.17 -10.44
C LYS A 163 -13.83 12.38 -11.22
N GLU A 164 -14.31 12.93 -12.34
CA GLU A 164 -15.26 12.23 -13.21
C GLU A 164 -14.65 11.00 -13.87
N GLU A 165 -13.43 11.12 -14.42
CA GLU A 165 -12.73 9.97 -14.99
C GLU A 165 -12.38 8.91 -13.93
N PHE A 166 -11.96 9.33 -12.75
CA PHE A 166 -11.68 8.41 -11.64
C PHE A 166 -12.96 7.69 -11.17
N ASN A 167 -14.07 8.40 -11.02
CA ASN A 167 -15.35 7.78 -10.67
C ASN A 167 -15.83 6.82 -11.76
N LYS A 168 -15.59 7.15 -13.03
CA LYS A 168 -15.84 6.25 -14.16
C LYS A 168 -14.98 4.99 -14.06
N GLU A 169 -13.70 5.14 -13.72
CA GLU A 169 -12.79 4.01 -13.53
C GLU A 169 -13.21 3.10 -12.37
N VAL A 170 -13.57 3.67 -11.21
CA VAL A 170 -14.09 2.90 -10.06
C VAL A 170 -15.35 2.14 -10.48
N LYS A 171 -16.25 2.77 -11.24
CA LYS A 171 -17.47 2.15 -11.75
C LYS A 171 -17.17 1.02 -12.74
N GLU A 172 -16.27 1.25 -13.70
CA GLU A 172 -15.84 0.26 -14.68
C GLU A 172 -15.16 -0.95 -14.00
N TYR A 173 -14.37 -0.72 -12.95
CA TYR A 173 -13.77 -1.77 -12.12
C TYR A 173 -14.84 -2.63 -11.44
N VAL A 174 -15.80 -2.00 -10.75
CA VAL A 174 -16.89 -2.72 -10.06
C VAL A 174 -17.77 -3.48 -11.06
N GLU A 175 -18.10 -2.87 -12.20
CA GLU A 175 -18.86 -3.54 -13.26
C GLU A 175 -18.06 -4.69 -13.90
N GLY A 176 -16.76 -4.53 -14.08
CA GLY A 176 -15.87 -5.57 -14.58
C GLY A 176 -15.87 -6.80 -13.68
N MET A 177 -15.88 -6.61 -12.36
CA MET A 177 -16.04 -7.72 -11.41
C MET A 177 -17.39 -8.41 -11.53
N LYS A 178 -18.49 -7.64 -11.57
CA LYS A 178 -19.84 -8.21 -11.70
C LYS A 178 -20.02 -9.00 -12.99
N ARG A 179 -19.46 -8.53 -14.11
CA ARG A 179 -19.53 -9.22 -15.40
C ARG A 179 -18.77 -10.54 -15.43
N LYS A 180 -17.63 -10.65 -14.74
CA LYS A 180 -16.89 -11.92 -14.64
C LYS A 180 -17.74 -13.03 -14.03
N ARG A 181 -18.55 -12.71 -13.03
CA ARG A 181 -19.50 -13.63 -12.40
C ARG A 181 -20.60 -14.09 -13.35
N ASP A 182 -21.19 -13.16 -14.12
CA ASP A 182 -22.32 -13.49 -15.02
C ASP A 182 -21.88 -14.38 -16.21
N ILE A 183 -20.59 -14.43 -16.54
CA ILE A 183 -20.02 -15.32 -17.58
C ILE A 183 -19.71 -16.72 -17.01
N GLN A 184 -19.51 -16.85 -15.70
CA GLN A 184 -19.17 -18.10 -15.01
C GLN A 184 -20.38 -18.83 -14.41
N SER A 185 -21.56 -18.20 -14.42
CA SER A 185 -22.84 -18.77 -13.97
C SER A 185 -23.64 -19.36 -15.12
#